data_AF-A0A0M8Z5F3-F1
#
_entry.id   AF-A0A0M8Z5F3-F1
#
_cell.length_a   1.000
_cell.length_b   1.000
_cell.length_c   1.000
_cell.angle_alpha   90.00
_cell.angle_beta   90.00
_cell.angle_gamma   90.00
#
_symmetry.space_group_name_H-M   'P 1'
#
loop_
_entity.id
_entity.type
_entity.pdbx_description
1 polymer ?
#
loop_
_entity_poly.entity_id
_entity_poly.type
_entity_poly.pdbx_seq_one_letter_code
_entity_poly.pdbx_strand_id
1 'polypeptide(L)'
;ETLCGQVRRGEDLVLPQKTSSWRQWAARLAEEAGSERTAAELPYWEGQSTPSRALPLDGTGDRNTVGGGRVVEVVLGEAETRTLLRDVPSVFGTRVNDALLTGVASAVGAWCGGARVRVDVEGHGREDLFEDTDVSRTTGWFTTISPLDLPVPAADRPAEGLKEIKELLRARP
;
A
#
# COMPACT_ATOMS: atom_id res chain seq x y z
N GLU A 1 14.40 -19.83 14.44
CA GLU A 1 15.83 -19.82 14.84
C GLU A 1 16.67 -19.36 13.66
N THR A 2 17.76 -18.60 13.88
CA THR A 2 18.56 -18.02 12.79
C THR A 2 19.80 -18.86 12.52
N LEU A 3 20.29 -18.89 11.27
CA LEU A 3 21.57 -19.54 10.93
C LEU A 3 22.73 -18.98 11.77
N CYS A 4 22.73 -17.68 12.05
CA CYS A 4 23.72 -17.05 12.94
C CYS A 4 23.69 -17.64 14.36
N GLY A 5 22.50 -17.99 14.87
CA GLY A 5 22.34 -18.66 16.16
C GLY A 5 22.90 -20.08 16.15
N GLN A 6 22.59 -20.85 15.10
CA GLN A 6 23.10 -22.22 14.91
C GLN A 6 24.63 -22.24 14.84
N VAL A 7 25.24 -21.34 14.06
CA VAL A 7 26.70 -21.17 13.98
C VAL A 7 27.31 -20.90 15.36
N ARG A 8 26.73 -19.98 16.14
CA ARG A 8 27.26 -19.63 17.48
C ARG A 8 27.20 -20.78 18.47
N ARG A 9 26.30 -21.74 18.28
CA ARG A 9 26.17 -22.94 19.12
C ARG A 9 26.92 -24.16 18.59
N GLY A 10 27.56 -24.04 17.41
CA GLY A 10 28.24 -25.17 16.76
C GLY A 10 27.27 -26.26 16.27
N GLU A 11 26.03 -25.89 15.96
CA GLU A 11 25.01 -26.79 15.43
C GLU A 11 25.07 -26.89 13.91
N ASP A 12 24.54 -27.97 13.36
CA ASP A 12 24.34 -28.10 11.91
C ASP A 12 23.40 -27.02 11.38
N LEU A 13 23.74 -26.50 10.20
CA LEU A 13 22.99 -25.42 9.56
C LEU A 13 21.74 -25.96 8.88
N VAL A 14 20.58 -25.67 9.47
CA VAL A 14 19.29 -26.12 8.96
C VAL A 14 18.39 -24.91 8.73
N LEU A 15 18.05 -24.69 7.46
CA LEU A 15 16.98 -23.77 7.09
C LEU A 15 15.64 -24.51 7.06
N PRO A 16 14.53 -23.80 7.35
CA PRO A 16 13.20 -24.35 7.11
C PRO A 16 13.01 -24.73 5.63
N GLN A 17 12.03 -25.61 5.38
CA GLN A 17 11.69 -26.03 4.03
C GLN A 17 11.33 -24.84 3.13
N LYS A 18 11.59 -24.99 1.84
CA LYS A 18 11.26 -23.99 0.84
C LYS A 18 9.73 -23.92 0.68
N THR A 19 9.24 -22.71 0.57
CA THR A 19 7.91 -22.38 0.05
C THR A 19 7.94 -22.34 -1.49
N SER A 20 6.83 -22.03 -2.15
CA SER A 20 6.75 -21.95 -3.62
C SER A 20 7.79 -20.98 -4.17
N SER A 21 8.47 -21.39 -5.23
CA SER A 21 9.49 -20.56 -5.87
C SER A 21 8.89 -19.32 -6.54
N TRP A 22 9.69 -18.25 -6.67
CA TRP A 22 9.28 -17.05 -7.40
C TRP A 22 8.87 -17.35 -8.85
N ARG A 23 9.49 -18.36 -9.48
CA ARG A 23 9.11 -18.82 -10.83
C ARG A 23 7.70 -19.43 -10.86
N GLN A 24 7.33 -20.23 -9.85
CA GLN A 24 5.98 -20.78 -9.76
C GLN A 24 4.96 -19.66 -9.56
N TRP A 25 5.25 -18.70 -8.67
CA TRP A 25 4.42 -17.51 -8.47
C TRP A 25 4.20 -16.72 -9.77
N ALA A 26 5.28 -16.42 -10.49
CA ALA A 26 5.19 -15.66 -11.75
C ALA A 26 4.38 -16.41 -12.83
N ALA A 27 4.50 -17.74 -12.92
CA ALA A 27 3.72 -18.54 -13.85
C ALA A 27 2.22 -18.52 -13.51
N ARG A 28 1.86 -18.68 -12.23
CA ARG A 28 0.46 -18.63 -11.78
C ARG A 28 -0.15 -17.24 -11.95
N LEU A 29 0.61 -16.18 -11.70
CA LEU A 29 0.17 -14.81 -12.01
C LEU A 29 -0.10 -14.59 -13.49
N ALA A 30 0.73 -15.14 -14.38
CA ALA A 30 0.52 -15.00 -15.82
C ALA A 30 -0.76 -15.71 -16.30
N GLU A 31 -1.10 -16.84 -15.69
CA GLU A 31 -2.36 -17.55 -15.94
C GLU A 31 -3.56 -16.76 -15.39
N GLU A 32 -3.45 -16.22 -14.17
CA GLU A 32 -4.50 -15.41 -13.54
C GLU A 32 -4.77 -14.10 -14.30
N ALA A 33 -3.75 -13.48 -14.87
CA ALA A 33 -3.90 -12.24 -15.64
C ALA A 33 -4.84 -12.38 -16.85
N GLY A 34 -4.99 -13.61 -17.38
CA GLY A 34 -5.93 -13.93 -18.47
C GLY A 34 -7.29 -14.46 -18.01
N SER A 35 -7.57 -14.49 -16.71
CA SER A 35 -8.80 -15.05 -16.16
C SER A 35 -10.00 -14.09 -16.31
N GLU A 36 -11.21 -14.66 -16.34
CA GLU A 36 -12.45 -13.86 -16.29
C GLU A 36 -12.59 -13.09 -14.96
N ARG A 37 -12.01 -13.63 -13.87
CA ARG A 37 -12.00 -12.98 -12.56
C ARG A 37 -11.23 -11.67 -12.61
N THR A 38 -10.00 -11.68 -13.13
CA THR A 38 -9.19 -10.46 -13.31
C THR A 38 -9.87 -9.49 -14.27
N ALA A 39 -10.45 -9.99 -15.37
CA ALA A 39 -11.17 -9.13 -16.31
C ALA A 39 -12.39 -8.44 -15.67
N ALA A 40 -13.08 -9.09 -14.72
CA ALA A 40 -14.22 -8.53 -14.01
C ALA A 40 -13.85 -7.34 -13.10
N GLU A 41 -12.57 -7.16 -12.76
CA GLU A 41 -12.09 -6.03 -11.97
C GLU A 41 -11.95 -4.73 -12.78
N LEU A 42 -11.95 -4.81 -14.12
CA LEU A 42 -11.68 -3.68 -15.01
C LEU A 42 -12.55 -2.44 -14.70
N PRO A 43 -13.89 -2.53 -14.50
CA PRO A 43 -14.70 -1.36 -14.21
C PRO A 43 -14.29 -0.62 -12.92
N TYR A 44 -13.82 -1.36 -11.91
CA TYR A 44 -13.30 -0.75 -10.68
C TYR A 44 -12.04 0.07 -10.98
N TRP A 45 -11.10 -0.52 -11.72
CA TRP A 45 -9.81 0.12 -12.03
C TRP A 45 -9.95 1.32 -12.99
N GLU A 46 -10.89 1.28 -13.92
CA GLU A 46 -11.23 2.44 -14.76
C GLU A 46 -11.74 3.61 -13.91
N GLY A 47 -12.60 3.33 -12.92
CA GLY A 47 -13.07 4.35 -11.98
C GLY A 47 -11.93 5.01 -11.19
N GLN A 48 -10.96 4.22 -10.73
CA GLN A 48 -9.78 4.72 -10.01
C GLN A 48 -8.81 5.51 -10.90
N SER A 49 -8.94 5.45 -12.23
CA SER A 49 -8.00 6.00 -13.21
C SER A 49 -8.49 7.28 -13.90
N THR A 50 -9.69 7.78 -13.57
CA THR A 50 -10.28 9.04 -14.10
C THR A 50 -9.31 10.22 -14.03
N PRO A 51 -9.04 11.02 -15.07
CA PRO A 51 -8.03 12.08 -15.01
C PRO A 51 -8.14 12.98 -13.76
N SER A 52 -7.04 13.07 -12.98
CA SER A 52 -6.96 13.91 -11.80
C SER A 52 -6.31 15.25 -12.14
N ARG A 53 -6.59 16.27 -11.32
CA ARG A 53 -5.96 17.60 -11.47
C ARG A 53 -4.46 17.47 -11.21
N ALA A 54 -3.65 18.07 -12.07
CA ALA A 54 -2.21 18.18 -11.85
C ALA A 54 -1.91 18.96 -10.55
N LEU A 55 -0.96 18.46 -9.76
CA LEU A 55 -0.49 19.15 -8.56
C LEU A 55 0.23 20.45 -8.95
N PRO A 56 0.07 21.53 -8.18
CA PRO A 56 0.78 22.78 -8.42
C PRO A 56 2.29 22.55 -8.23
N LEU A 57 3.08 23.17 -9.10
CA LEU A 57 4.54 23.18 -9.02
C LEU A 57 5.01 24.62 -8.83
N ASP A 58 6.05 24.81 -8.02
CA ASP A 58 6.70 26.13 -7.87
C ASP A 58 7.51 26.52 -9.12
N GLY A 59 7.81 25.56 -10.01
CA GLY A 59 8.58 25.75 -11.24
C GLY A 59 8.07 24.91 -12.41
N THR A 60 8.86 24.82 -13.49
CA THR A 60 8.47 24.17 -14.75
C THR A 60 8.43 22.65 -14.71
N GLY A 61 9.08 22.01 -13.74
CA GLY A 61 9.15 20.54 -13.61
C GLY A 61 10.09 19.86 -14.63
N ASP A 62 10.85 20.62 -15.40
CA ASP A 62 11.70 20.13 -16.51
C ASP A 62 12.97 19.38 -16.07
N ARG A 63 13.37 19.50 -14.80
CA ARG A 63 14.58 18.88 -14.23
C ARG A 63 14.28 17.92 -13.08
N ASN A 64 13.36 16.99 -13.29
CA ASN A 64 13.03 15.95 -12.31
C ASN A 64 13.97 14.73 -12.45
N THR A 65 15.11 14.77 -11.77
CA THR A 65 16.06 13.63 -11.71
C THR A 65 16.20 13.13 -10.28
N VAL A 66 16.56 11.86 -10.12
CA VAL A 66 16.79 11.25 -8.79
C VAL A 66 17.79 12.05 -7.95
N GLY A 67 18.88 12.54 -8.55
CA GLY A 67 19.89 13.36 -7.85
C GLY A 67 19.39 14.76 -7.40
N GLY A 68 18.32 15.25 -8.02
CA GLY A 68 17.64 16.49 -7.62
C GLY A 68 16.71 16.31 -6.42
N GLY A 69 16.35 15.07 -6.08
CA GLY A 69 15.46 14.75 -4.97
C GLY A 69 15.98 15.26 -3.62
N ARG A 70 15.05 15.67 -2.76
CA ARG A 70 15.30 16.02 -1.36
C ARG A 70 14.24 15.33 -0.51
N VAL A 71 14.62 14.97 0.72
CA VAL A 71 13.72 14.32 1.68
C VAL A 71 13.40 15.32 2.79
N VAL A 72 12.11 15.51 3.05
CA VAL A 72 11.61 16.21 4.23
C VAL A 72 10.93 15.15 5.10
N GLU A 73 11.36 15.04 6.35
CA GLU A 73 10.90 13.99 7.26
C GLU A 73 10.18 14.61 8.46
N VAL A 74 9.06 13.98 8.84
CA VAL A 74 8.32 14.27 10.06
C VAL A 74 8.13 12.96 10.80
N VAL A 75 8.43 12.95 12.10
CA VAL A 75 8.39 11.76 12.94
C VAL A 75 7.36 11.96 14.05
N LEU A 76 6.45 11.01 14.20
CA LEU A 76 5.50 10.98 15.30
C LEU A 76 6.17 10.48 16.59
N GLY A 77 5.77 11.03 17.73
CA GLY A 77 6.21 10.55 19.03
C GLY A 77 5.68 9.14 19.34
N GLU A 78 6.19 8.52 20.40
CA GLU A 78 5.75 7.18 20.83
C GLU A 78 4.23 7.14 21.12
N ALA A 79 3.72 8.16 21.82
CA ALA A 79 2.31 8.25 22.18
C ALA A 79 1.41 8.34 20.95
N GLU A 80 1.73 9.21 20.00
CA GLU A 80 0.99 9.39 18.74
C GLU A 80 1.05 8.12 17.88
N THR A 81 2.23 7.49 17.80
CA THR A 81 2.42 6.23 17.08
C THR A 81 1.60 5.10 17.71
N ARG A 82 1.54 5.03 19.05
CA ARG A 82 0.71 4.05 19.76
C ARG A 82 -0.77 4.28 19.45
N THR A 83 -1.23 5.52 19.49
CA THR A 83 -2.62 5.86 19.16
C THR A 83 -2.96 5.49 17.72
N LEU A 84 -2.07 5.76 16.77
CA LEU A 84 -2.24 5.39 15.37
C LEU A 84 -2.30 3.86 15.16
N LEU A 85 -1.42 3.11 15.85
CA LEU A 85 -1.31 1.65 15.65
C LEU A 85 -2.31 0.83 16.47
N ARG A 86 -2.85 1.36 17.57
CA ARG A 86 -3.68 0.59 18.51
C ARG A 86 -5.05 1.22 18.75
N ASP A 87 -5.08 2.48 19.16
CA ASP A 87 -6.31 3.11 19.66
C ASP A 87 -7.28 3.38 18.50
N VAL A 88 -6.81 3.99 17.41
CA VAL A 88 -7.64 4.29 16.23
C VAL A 88 -8.24 3.01 15.60
N PRO A 89 -7.44 1.96 15.30
CA PRO A 89 -7.96 0.67 14.87
C PRO A 89 -9.03 0.07 15.79
N SER A 90 -8.86 0.20 17.12
CA SER A 90 -9.80 -0.38 18.08
C SER A 90 -11.18 0.27 18.05
N VAL A 91 -11.25 1.56 17.72
CA VAL A 91 -12.52 2.33 17.69
C VAL A 91 -13.21 2.20 16.33
N PHE A 92 -12.45 2.28 15.24
CA PHE A 92 -13.02 2.37 13.89
C PHE A 92 -12.92 1.06 13.10
N GLY A 93 -12.25 0.02 13.61
CA GLY A 93 -11.99 -1.22 12.88
C GLY A 93 -11.18 -0.97 11.60
N THR A 94 -10.24 -0.04 11.66
CA THR A 94 -9.37 0.38 10.55
C THR A 94 -8.04 -0.37 10.58
N ARG A 95 -7.31 -0.31 9.46
CA ARG A 95 -5.87 -0.59 9.39
C ARG A 95 -5.09 0.73 9.45
N VAL A 96 -3.79 0.67 9.72
CA VAL A 96 -2.93 1.87 9.77
C VAL A 96 -2.96 2.65 8.45
N ASN A 97 -3.02 1.96 7.31
CA ASN A 97 -3.07 2.60 6.00
C ASN A 97 -4.32 3.45 5.79
N ASP A 98 -5.46 3.08 6.37
CA ASP A 98 -6.70 3.87 6.27
C ASP A 98 -6.49 5.26 6.87
N ALA A 99 -5.85 5.33 8.03
CA ALA A 99 -5.53 6.59 8.72
C ALA A 99 -4.44 7.39 7.99
N LEU A 100 -3.38 6.73 7.51
CA LEU A 100 -2.31 7.40 6.76
C LEU A 100 -2.82 8.00 5.45
N LEU A 101 -3.61 7.25 4.68
CA LEU A 101 -4.19 7.73 3.42
C LEU A 101 -5.22 8.85 3.66
N THR A 102 -5.96 8.79 4.76
CA THR A 102 -6.82 9.91 5.20
C THR A 102 -6.02 11.17 5.48
N GLY A 103 -4.87 11.04 6.17
CA GLY A 103 -3.95 12.14 6.41
C GLY A 103 -3.38 12.73 5.12
N VAL A 104 -2.92 11.87 4.19
CA VAL A 104 -2.41 12.30 2.88
C VAL A 104 -3.47 13.04 2.07
N ALA A 105 -4.67 12.48 1.94
CA ALA A 105 -5.76 13.12 1.20
C ALA A 105 -6.14 14.48 1.81
N SER A 106 -6.18 14.56 3.15
CA SER A 106 -6.47 15.81 3.87
C SER A 106 -5.38 16.86 3.66
N ALA A 107 -4.11 16.47 3.78
CA ALA A 107 -2.97 17.39 3.65
C ALA A 107 -2.84 17.92 2.21
N VAL A 108 -2.90 17.03 1.22
CA VAL A 108 -2.81 17.41 -0.20
C VAL A 108 -4.04 18.22 -0.61
N GLY A 109 -5.24 17.84 -0.16
CA GLY A 109 -6.47 18.58 -0.44
C GLY A 109 -6.45 19.99 0.17
N ALA A 110 -5.96 20.14 1.40
CA ALA A 110 -5.81 21.45 2.04
C ALA A 110 -4.76 22.33 1.33
N TRP A 111 -3.69 21.74 0.80
CA TRP A 111 -2.62 22.46 0.10
C TRP A 111 -2.96 22.84 -1.34
N CYS A 112 -3.46 21.90 -2.13
CA CYS A 112 -3.74 22.08 -3.57
C CYS A 112 -5.15 22.58 -3.86
N GLY A 113 -6.08 22.39 -2.91
CA GLY A 113 -7.51 22.36 -3.18
C GLY A 113 -7.95 21.12 -3.98
N GLY A 114 -9.25 21.02 -4.22
CA GLY A 114 -9.87 19.90 -4.93
C GLY A 114 -10.58 18.93 -3.99
N ALA A 115 -11.53 18.19 -4.55
CA ALA A 115 -12.36 17.26 -3.78
C ALA A 115 -11.75 15.84 -3.70
N ARG A 116 -10.75 15.54 -4.53
CA ARG A 116 -10.16 14.19 -4.67
C ARG A 116 -8.66 14.27 -4.94
N VAL A 117 -7.91 13.28 -4.47
CA VAL A 117 -6.46 13.15 -4.62
C VAL A 117 -6.14 11.74 -5.10
N ARG A 118 -5.46 11.63 -6.25
CA ARG A 118 -4.93 10.35 -6.73
C ARG A 118 -3.56 10.08 -6.13
N VAL A 119 -3.39 8.89 -5.57
CA VAL A 119 -2.10 8.37 -5.12
C VAL A 119 -1.86 6.97 -5.67
N ASP A 120 -0.61 6.65 -5.96
CA ASP A 120 -0.20 5.26 -6.21
C ASP A 120 0.15 4.62 -4.86
N VAL A 121 -0.47 3.48 -4.57
CA VAL A 121 -0.25 2.73 -3.33
C VAL A 121 0.52 1.46 -3.64
N GLU A 122 1.62 1.28 -2.92
CA GLU A 122 2.41 0.05 -2.97
C GLU A 122 1.87 -0.98 -1.96
N GLY A 123 1.74 -2.22 -2.43
CA GLY A 123 1.40 -3.39 -1.61
C GLY A 123 2.54 -4.41 -1.59
N HIS A 124 2.51 -5.34 -0.63
CA HIS A 124 3.51 -6.41 -0.58
C HIS A 124 3.38 -7.41 -1.74
N GLY A 125 2.18 -7.50 -2.35
CA GLY A 125 1.87 -8.34 -3.51
C GLY A 125 2.04 -9.84 -3.27
N ARG A 126 1.76 -10.25 -2.03
CA ARG A 126 1.75 -11.65 -1.55
C ARG A 126 0.35 -11.99 -1.07
N GLU A 127 -0.64 -11.60 -1.86
CA GLU A 127 -2.04 -11.87 -1.59
C GLU A 127 -2.29 -13.37 -1.71
N ASP A 128 -3.26 -13.88 -0.95
CA ASP A 128 -3.67 -15.28 -0.97
C ASP A 128 -4.55 -15.55 -2.20
N LEU A 129 -3.93 -15.50 -3.38
CA LEU A 129 -4.62 -15.61 -4.68
C LEU A 129 -4.87 -17.06 -5.09
N PHE A 130 -4.05 -18.00 -4.60
CA PHE A 130 -4.04 -19.38 -5.07
C PHE A 130 -3.82 -20.34 -3.90
N GLU A 131 -4.74 -21.30 -3.71
CA GLU A 131 -4.65 -22.31 -2.65
C GLU A 131 -3.40 -23.21 -2.76
N ASP A 132 -2.82 -23.32 -3.97
CA ASP A 132 -1.67 -24.17 -4.27
C ASP A 132 -0.31 -23.47 -4.13
N THR A 133 -0.30 -22.20 -3.72
CA THR A 133 0.92 -21.37 -3.73
C THR A 133 1.17 -20.68 -2.39
N ASP A 134 2.25 -21.08 -1.72
CA ASP A 134 2.75 -20.38 -0.52
C ASP A 134 3.99 -19.57 -0.88
N VAL A 135 3.96 -18.25 -0.70
CA VAL A 135 5.12 -17.37 -0.89
C VAL A 135 5.58 -16.70 0.40
N SER A 136 5.11 -17.14 1.57
CA SER A 136 5.40 -16.51 2.87
C SER A 136 6.90 -16.41 3.21
N ARG A 137 7.73 -17.30 2.65
CA ARG A 137 9.20 -17.35 2.89
C ARG A 137 10.02 -17.22 1.60
N THR A 138 9.39 -16.79 0.51
CA THR A 138 10.04 -16.72 -0.80
C THR A 138 10.68 -15.35 -1.02
N THR A 139 11.99 -15.32 -1.23
CA THR A 139 12.70 -14.08 -1.60
C THR A 139 12.44 -13.75 -3.07
N GLY A 140 12.13 -12.48 -3.35
CA GLY A 140 11.87 -11.95 -4.69
C GLY A 140 11.21 -10.58 -4.61
N TRP A 141 11.00 -9.95 -5.76
CA TRP A 141 10.24 -8.71 -5.86
C TRP A 141 8.78 -9.04 -6.13
N PHE A 142 7.91 -8.75 -5.16
CA PHE A 142 6.46 -9.02 -5.22
C PHE A 142 5.62 -7.75 -5.24
N THR A 143 6.22 -6.56 -5.03
CA THR A 143 5.51 -5.28 -4.88
C THR A 143 4.48 -5.07 -5.97
N THR A 144 3.26 -4.76 -5.56
CA THR A 144 2.19 -4.27 -6.44
C THR A 144 2.11 -2.77 -6.33
N ILE A 145 1.71 -2.09 -7.40
CA ILE A 145 1.43 -0.65 -7.41
C ILE A 145 0.04 -0.49 -8.02
N SER A 146 -0.83 0.25 -7.34
CA SER A 146 -2.20 0.48 -7.80
C SER A 146 -2.65 1.90 -7.50
N PRO A 147 -3.35 2.57 -8.44
CA PRO A 147 -3.88 3.90 -8.18
C PRO A 147 -5.06 3.83 -7.22
N LEU A 148 -5.17 4.82 -6.34
CA LEU A 148 -6.38 5.15 -5.62
C LEU A 148 -6.75 6.58 -5.87
N ASP A 149 -8.01 6.79 -6.18
CA ASP A 149 -8.61 8.12 -6.18
C ASP A 149 -9.32 8.34 -4.84
N LEU A 150 -8.68 9.09 -3.95
CA LEU A 150 -9.14 9.30 -2.57
C LEU A 150 -10.03 10.53 -2.48
N PRO A 151 -11.20 10.47 -1.83
CA PRO A 151 -11.95 11.67 -1.46
C PRO A 151 -11.15 12.50 -0.45
N VAL A 152 -11.20 13.83 -0.57
CA VAL A 152 -10.62 14.75 0.43
C VAL A 152 -11.62 14.92 1.57
N PRO A 153 -11.27 14.51 2.81
CA PRO A 153 -12.15 14.69 3.96
C PRO A 153 -12.45 16.16 4.23
N ALA A 154 -13.66 16.46 4.69
CA ALA A 154 -13.96 17.77 5.25
C ALA A 154 -13.18 17.96 6.57
N ALA A 155 -12.54 19.13 6.72
CA ALA A 155 -11.63 19.40 7.84
C ALA A 155 -12.32 19.31 9.23
N ASP A 156 -13.63 19.56 9.29
CA ASP A 156 -14.46 19.48 10.49
C ASP A 156 -14.98 18.06 10.78
N ARG A 157 -14.82 17.11 9.85
CA ARG A 157 -15.35 15.73 9.94
C ARG A 157 -14.31 14.67 9.59
N PRO A 158 -13.14 14.63 10.27
CA PRO A 158 -12.07 13.69 9.97
C PRO A 158 -12.46 12.21 10.16
N ALA A 159 -13.32 11.92 11.15
CA ALA A 159 -13.80 10.56 11.41
C ALA A 159 -14.70 10.02 10.29
N GLU A 160 -15.44 10.88 9.59
CA GLU A 160 -16.24 10.48 8.43
C GLU A 160 -15.34 10.19 7.23
N GLY A 161 -14.36 11.05 6.96
CA GLY A 161 -13.37 10.80 5.91
C GLY A 161 -12.57 9.51 6.11
N LEU A 162 -12.20 9.21 7.37
CA LEU A 162 -11.56 7.94 7.71
C LEU A 162 -12.44 6.73 7.35
N LYS A 163 -13.75 6.80 7.66
CA LYS A 163 -14.69 5.72 7.31
C LYS A 163 -14.85 5.59 5.80
N GLU A 164 -14.94 6.71 5.08
CA GLU A 164 -15.08 6.69 3.62
C GLU A 164 -13.86 6.05 2.93
N ILE A 165 -12.65 6.46 3.32
CA ILE A 165 -11.40 5.90 2.78
C ILE A 165 -11.25 4.43 3.14
N LYS A 166 -11.59 4.05 4.38
CA LYS A 166 -11.61 2.65 4.80
C LYS A 166 -12.54 1.79 3.92
N GLU A 167 -13.76 2.25 3.65
CA GLU A 167 -14.69 1.49 2.81
C GLU A 167 -14.23 1.45 1.34
N LEU A 168 -13.62 2.53 0.83
CA LEU A 168 -12.97 2.52 -0.49
C LEU A 168 -11.86 1.47 -0.57
N LEU A 169 -11.00 1.38 0.45
CA LEU A 169 -9.94 0.37 0.51
C LEU A 169 -10.46 -1.06 0.61
N ARG A 170 -11.63 -1.26 1.22
CA ARG A 170 -12.31 -2.56 1.32
C ARG A 170 -13.02 -2.97 0.03
N ALA A 171 -13.43 -1.99 -0.77
CA ALA A 171 -14.07 -2.21 -2.07
C ALA A 171 -13.06 -2.56 -3.19
N ARG A 172 -11.75 -2.55 -2.88
CA ARG A 172 -10.73 -3.07 -3.79
C ARG A 172 -11.01 -4.56 -4.06
N PRO A 173 -10.99 -4.99 -5.34
CA PRO A 173 -11.11 -6.39 -5.69
C PRO A 173 -9.90 -7.22 -5.23
#